data_AF-A0A942ZR30-F1
#
_entry.id   AF-A0A942ZR30-F1
#
_cell.length_a   1.000
_cell.length_b   1.000
_cell.length_c   1.000
_cell.angle_alpha   90.00
_cell.angle_beta   90.00
_cell.angle_gamma   90.00
#
_symmetry.space_group_name_H-M   'P 1'
#
loop_
_entity.id
_entity.type
_entity.pdbx_description
1 polymer ?
#
loop_
_entity_poly.entity_id
_entity_poly.type
_entity_poly.pdbx_seq_one_letter_code
_entity_poly.pdbx_strand_id
1 'polypeptide(L)' 'MEENKFTKDQLRKSETFREYIDIITALFSDDLSYTIDEANQKINEYLNRKVM' A
#
# COMPACT_ATOMS: atom_id res chain seq x y z
N MET A 1 7.29 -14.76 -12.74
CA MET A 1 7.34 -14.41 -11.31
C MET A 1 5.91 -14.11 -10.92
N GLU A 2 5.28 -14.95 -10.11
CA GLU A 2 3.91 -14.69 -9.65
C GLU A 2 3.95 -13.46 -8.75
N GLU A 3 3.34 -12.37 -9.22
CA GLU A 3 3.14 -11.19 -8.40
C GLU A 3 2.09 -11.53 -7.35
N ASN A 4 2.56 -11.90 -6.16
CA ASN A 4 1.71 -12.16 -5.01
C ASN A 4 0.89 -10.90 -4.72
N LYS A 5 -0.43 -11.01 -4.83
CA LYS A 5 -1.35 -9.96 -4.45
C LYS A 5 -1.63 -10.06 -2.97
N PHE A 6 -1.45 -8.94 -2.28
CA PHE A 6 -1.66 -8.81 -0.85
C PHE A 6 -2.89 -7.93 -0.62
N THR A 7 -3.75 -8.36 0.30
CA THR A 7 -4.84 -7.51 0.77
C THR A 7 -4.27 -6.40 1.66
N LYS A 8 -5.05 -5.35 1.87
CA LYS A 8 -4.72 -4.26 2.79
C LYS A 8 -4.25 -4.77 4.16
N ASP A 9 -4.92 -5.79 4.71
CA ASP A 9 -4.56 -6.34 6.02
C ASP A 9 -3.19 -7.04 6.03
N GLN A 10 -2.85 -7.73 4.92
CA GLN A 10 -1.52 -8.32 4.73
C GLN A 10 -0.44 -7.25 4.60
N LEU A 11 -0.72 -6.18 3.83
CA LEU A 11 0.21 -5.05 3.68
C LEU A 11 0.44 -4.34 5.02
N ARG A 12 -0.62 -4.10 5.82
CA ARG A 12 -0.52 -3.48 7.15
C ARG A 12 0.29 -4.31 8.15
N LYS A 13 0.27 -5.63 8.03
CA LYS A 13 1.03 -6.56 8.88
C LYS A 13 2.50 -6.67 8.46
N SER A 14 2.86 -6.17 7.27
CA SER A 14 4.24 -6.19 6.79
C SER A 14 5.08 -5.09 7.45
N GLU A 15 6.29 -5.43 7.86
CA GLU A 15 7.23 -4.46 8.47
C GLU A 15 7.60 -3.34 7.48
N THR A 16 7.69 -3.64 6.19
CA THR A 16 7.99 -2.67 5.12
C THR A 16 6.98 -1.52 5.05
N PHE A 17 5.73 -1.81 5.42
CA PHE A 17 4.61 -0.89 5.26
C PHE A 17 4.11 -0.35 6.60
N ARG A 18 4.82 -0.66 7.69
CA ARG A 18 4.42 -0.30 9.05
C ARG A 18 4.30 1.21 9.26
N GLU A 19 5.21 1.98 8.67
CA GLU A 19 5.19 3.45 8.72
C GLU A 19 4.12 4.06 7.79
N TYR A 20 3.64 3.27 6.82
CA TYR A 20 2.62 3.67 5.87
C TYR A 20 1.25 3.07 6.21
N ILE A 21 1.04 2.52 7.42
CA ILE A 21 -0.24 1.91 7.81
C ILE A 21 -1.40 2.89 7.66
N ASP A 22 -1.25 4.15 8.11
CA ASP A 22 -2.28 5.18 7.96
C ASP A 22 -2.60 5.45 6.49
N ILE A 23 -1.56 5.56 5.65
CA ILE A 23 -1.70 5.78 4.20
C ILE A 23 -2.38 4.57 3.56
N ILE A 24 -1.96 3.36 3.90
CA ILE A 24 -2.55 2.12 3.39
C ILE A 24 -4.02 2.02 3.80
N THR A 25 -4.34 2.42 5.02
CA THR A 25 -5.71 2.41 5.52
C THR A 25 -6.61 3.35 4.74
N ALA A 26 -6.09 4.53 4.38
CA ALA A 26 -6.81 5.56 3.65
C ALA A 26 -6.87 5.31 2.13
N LEU A 27 -5.79 4.80 1.52
CA LEU A 27 -5.71 4.58 0.07
C LEU A 27 -6.26 3.22 -0.40
N PHE A 28 -6.13 2.19 0.42
CA PHE A 28 -6.38 0.81 0.02
C PHE A 28 -7.73 0.37 0.55
N SER A 29 -8.52 -0.24 -0.33
CA SER A 29 -9.79 -0.85 0.04
C SER A 29 -9.56 -2.29 0.49
N ASP A 30 -10.33 -2.74 1.48
CA ASP A 30 -10.27 -4.13 1.98
C ASP A 30 -10.76 -5.16 0.95
N ASP A 31 -11.64 -4.74 0.04
CA ASP A 31 -12.18 -5.57 -1.04
C ASP A 31 -11.20 -5.79 -2.21
N LEU A 32 -10.05 -5.11 -2.20
CA LEU A 32 -9.08 -5.14 -3.29
C LEU A 32 -7.72 -5.67 -2.82
N SER A 33 -7.10 -6.46 -3.70
CA SER A 33 -5.77 -7.01 -3.52
C SER A 33 -4.79 -6.27 -4.41
N TYR A 34 -3.64 -5.89 -3.87
CA TYR A 34 -2.62 -5.11 -4.55
C TYR A 34 -1.27 -5.81 -4.46
N THR A 35 -0.45 -5.68 -5.50
CA THR A 35 0.93 -6.14 -5.41
C THR A 35 1.77 -5.18 -4.55
N ILE A 36 2.95 -5.64 -4.12
CA ILE A 36 3.90 -4.77 -3.40
C ILE A 36 4.27 -3.54 -4.24
N ASP A 37 4.38 -3.73 -5.56
CA ASP A 37 4.74 -2.66 -6.51
C ASP A 37 3.61 -1.64 -6.65
N GLU A 38 2.38 -2.10 -6.88
CA GLU A 38 1.18 -1.23 -6.90
C GLU A 38 1.03 -0.47 -5.58
N ALA A 39 1.30 -1.16 -4.46
CA ALA A 39 1.19 -0.55 -3.15
C ALA A 39 2.21 0.59 -2.97
N ASN A 40 3.47 0.33 -3.34
CA ASN A 40 4.51 1.34 -3.31
C ASN A 40 4.21 2.50 -4.25
N GLN A 41 3.78 2.26 -5.49
CA GLN A 41 3.42 3.33 -6.41
C GLN A 41 2.34 4.24 -5.84
N LYS A 42 1.24 3.67 -5.33
CA LYS A 42 0.14 4.43 -4.73
C LYS A 42 0.56 5.24 -3.50
N ILE A 43 1.35 4.64 -2.61
CA ILE A 43 1.87 5.34 -1.43
C ILE A 43 2.77 6.49 -1.87
N ASN A 44 3.65 6.26 -2.84
CA ASN A 44 4.59 7.26 -3.32
C ASN A 44 3.88 8.40 -4.07
N GLU A 45 2.84 8.11 -4.87
CA GLU A 45 1.98 9.12 -5.48
C GLU A 45 1.26 9.98 -4.43
N TYR A 46 0.75 9.37 -3.35
CA TYR A 46 0.10 10.09 -2.27
C TYR A 46 1.07 10.99 -1.50
N LEU A 47 2.29 10.49 -1.22
CA LEU A 47 3.34 11.26 -0.58
C LEU A 47 3.78 12.44 -1.46
N ASN A 48 3.99 12.21 -2.77
CA ASN A 48 4.34 13.28 -3.72
C ASN A 48 3.24 14.34 -3.85
N ARG A 49 1.95 13.94 -3.81
CA ARG A 49 0.83 14.89 -3.81
C ARG A 49 0.83 15.84 -2.62
N LYS A 50 1.40 15.44 -1.48
CA LYS A 50 1.45 16.28 -0.27
C LYS A 50 2.63 17.27 -0.29
N VAL A 51 3.57 17.11 -1.22
CA VAL A 51 4.81 17.90 -1.30
C VAL A 51 4.66 19.12 -2.24
N MET A 52 3.53 19.28 -2.93
CA MET A 52 3.29 20.41 -3.83
C MET A 52 2.35 21.47 -3.25
#